data_AF-A0A1I8GK55-F1
#
_entry.id   AF-A0A1I8GK55-F1
#
_cell.length_a   1.000
_cell.length_b   1.000
_cell.length_c   1.000
_cell.angle_alpha   90.00
_cell.angle_beta   90.00
_cell.angle_gamma   90.00
#
_symmetry.space_group_name_H-M   'P 1'
#
loop_
_entity.id
_entity.type
_entity.pdbx_description
1 polymer ?
#
loop_
_entity_poly.entity_id
_entity_poly.type
_entity_poly.pdbx_seq_one_letter_code
_entity_poly.pdbx_strand_id
1 'polypeptide(L)'
;CDAANHYCVNGLTTSVELDNFYHREETIVPSVPNELDTQHKSFRRCRWLIRIRTSSTWKSLQIVIQTTPDEHVAVKENETARKDLTIVSQEDAFVATRGLFRLYPLRQRNFFTNTIEWDPKIQSRTPIRLRYLIPIPGICNNDMLSFNGSCYAVTAFKQNLTEALSTIAGDIELASFASMAEINEFVAANIARKSEYPYRRPLNLSQPLRLGMFLGSDGQDQTVSILTRGNSSAGCSLEPVSKLKKFKISNTAVGPCGHISLDVTDKALVEFGSCDASILALIKFPQVARSDTRKRIISRFCPEIIPKVLSMEKDAYPLQAGGMLRNQTKRYPEENRAGIW
;
A
#
# COMPACT_ATOMS: atom_id res chain seq x y z
N CYS A 1 17.20 11.95 11.79
CA CYS A 1 18.23 11.43 10.86
C CYS A 1 17.50 11.02 9.60
N ASP A 2 17.75 11.73 8.52
CA ASP A 2 17.22 11.37 7.21
C ASP A 2 18.08 10.24 6.62
N ALA A 3 17.47 9.34 5.86
CA ALA A 3 18.18 8.25 5.19
C ALA A 3 19.28 8.82 4.26
N ALA A 4 20.44 8.17 4.21
CA ALA A 4 21.48 8.62 3.30
C ALA A 4 21.08 8.32 1.85
N ASN A 5 21.43 9.26 0.96
CA ASN A 5 21.14 9.17 -0.46
C ASN A 5 22.35 8.62 -1.21
N HIS A 6 22.14 7.49 -1.87
CA HIS A 6 23.14 6.81 -2.70
C HIS A 6 22.82 7.06 -4.16
N TYR A 7 23.43 8.10 -4.72
CA TYR A 7 23.23 8.50 -6.10
C TYR A 7 23.87 7.52 -7.09
N CYS A 8 23.47 7.61 -8.36
CA CYS A 8 24.10 6.86 -9.42
C CYS A 8 25.52 7.36 -9.66
N VAL A 9 26.45 6.41 -9.75
CA VAL A 9 27.80 6.64 -10.25
C VAL A 9 28.00 5.78 -11.49
N ASN A 10 28.15 6.42 -12.65
CA ASN A 10 28.17 5.72 -13.94
C ASN A 10 29.34 4.73 -14.04
N GLY A 11 29.05 3.49 -14.44
CA GLY A 11 30.02 2.41 -14.62
C GLY A 11 30.54 1.80 -13.33
N LEU A 12 30.14 2.30 -12.15
CA LEU A 12 30.63 1.83 -10.86
C LEU A 12 29.58 1.06 -10.06
N THR A 13 30.07 0.23 -9.14
CA THR A 13 29.23 -0.40 -8.12
C THR A 13 29.41 0.33 -6.79
N THR A 14 28.35 0.97 -6.30
CA THR A 14 28.33 1.60 -4.98
C THR A 14 27.94 0.58 -3.93
N SER A 15 28.71 0.45 -2.85
CA SER A 15 28.33 -0.36 -1.70
C SER A 15 27.47 0.45 -0.76
N VAL A 16 26.32 -0.07 -0.37
CA VAL A 16 25.43 0.52 0.65
C VAL A 16 25.29 -0.48 1.77
N GLU A 17 25.47 -0.04 3.00
CA GLU A 17 25.33 -0.91 4.17
C GLU A 17 24.03 -0.55 4.92
N LEU A 18 23.23 -1.56 5.23
CA LEU A 18 22.12 -1.46 6.16
C LEU A 18 22.41 -2.28 7.41
N ASP A 19 21.98 -1.76 8.56
CA ASP A 19 22.04 -2.45 9.83
C ASP A 19 20.81 -2.10 10.69
N ASN A 20 20.63 -2.83 11.79
CA ASN A 20 19.50 -2.62 12.69
C ASN A 20 19.77 -1.54 13.75
N PHE A 21 20.76 -0.67 13.57
CA PHE A 21 21.17 0.30 14.57
C PHE A 21 21.32 1.72 14.00
N TYR A 22 22.34 1.96 13.17
CA TYR A 22 22.69 3.26 12.60
C TYR A 22 22.12 3.44 11.19
N HIS A 23 22.09 2.36 10.38
CA HIS A 23 21.75 2.39 8.96
C HIS A 23 20.47 1.59 8.68
N ARG A 24 19.42 1.90 9.43
CA ARG A 24 18.12 1.19 9.35
C ARG A 24 17.33 1.52 8.10
N GLU A 25 17.71 2.59 7.42
CA GLU A 25 17.03 3.13 6.27
C GLU A 25 18.04 3.78 5.33
N GLU A 26 18.03 3.36 4.07
CA GLU A 26 18.93 3.88 3.04
C GLU A 26 18.15 4.09 1.75
N THR A 27 18.49 5.15 1.01
CA THR A 27 17.78 5.52 -0.21
C THR A 27 18.71 5.51 -1.41
N ILE A 28 18.35 4.73 -2.43
CA ILE A 28 19.01 4.75 -3.73
C ILE A 28 18.31 5.77 -4.60
N VAL A 29 19.12 6.66 -5.17
CA VAL A 29 18.65 7.70 -6.08
C VAL A 29 19.25 7.39 -7.44
N PRO A 30 18.47 6.89 -8.42
CA PRO A 30 19.01 6.53 -9.72
C PRO A 30 19.33 7.76 -10.60
N SER A 31 19.83 8.85 -10.00
CA SER A 31 20.19 10.12 -10.65
C SER A 31 21.69 10.32 -10.56
N VAL A 32 22.30 10.87 -11.59
CA VAL A 32 23.68 11.37 -11.51
C VAL A 32 23.61 12.83 -11.02
N PRO A 33 24.22 13.19 -9.88
CA PRO A 33 24.22 14.56 -9.40
C PRO A 33 24.96 15.49 -10.37
N ASN A 34 24.52 16.74 -10.49
CA ASN A 34 25.18 17.80 -11.27
C ASN A 34 25.36 17.50 -12.76
N GLU A 35 24.57 16.59 -13.32
CA GLU A 35 24.56 16.36 -14.76
C GLU A 35 23.83 17.53 -15.44
N LEU A 36 24.59 18.54 -15.86
CA LEU A 36 24.09 19.57 -16.76
C LEU A 36 23.58 18.86 -18.03
N ASP A 37 22.32 19.10 -18.38
CA ASP A 37 21.50 18.47 -19.43
C ASP A 37 22.13 18.47 -20.85
N THR A 38 23.35 18.97 -21.00
CA THR A 38 23.93 19.38 -22.28
C THR A 38 25.25 18.70 -22.66
N GLN A 39 25.98 18.00 -21.79
CA GLN A 39 27.35 17.59 -22.16
C GLN A 39 27.68 16.09 -22.21
N HIS A 40 26.98 15.19 -21.50
CA HIS A 40 27.34 13.76 -21.53
C HIS A 40 26.13 12.84 -21.77
N LYS A 41 25.68 12.79 -23.02
CA LYS A 41 24.70 11.80 -23.51
C LYS A 41 25.35 10.42 -23.74
N SER A 42 26.11 9.90 -22.79
CA SER A 42 26.65 8.53 -22.87
C SER A 42 25.68 7.55 -22.23
N PHE A 43 25.69 6.30 -22.68
CA PHE A 43 25.00 5.21 -22.00
C PHE A 43 25.33 5.21 -20.50
N ARG A 44 24.29 5.04 -19.69
CA ARG A 44 24.37 5.08 -18.23
C ARG A 44 24.13 3.69 -17.68
N ARG A 45 25.02 3.25 -16.80
CA ARG A 45 24.92 2.00 -16.05
C ARG A 45 25.29 2.26 -14.61
N CYS A 46 24.36 2.04 -13.69
CA CYS A 46 24.62 2.20 -12.27
C CYS A 46 24.31 0.90 -11.54
N ARG A 47 25.18 0.53 -10.61
CA ARG A 47 24.99 -0.66 -9.78
C ARG A 47 25.12 -0.30 -8.30
N TRP A 48 24.22 -0.81 -7.48
CA TRP A 48 24.35 -0.72 -6.02
C TRP A 48 24.35 -2.12 -5.42
N LEU A 49 25.33 -2.38 -4.57
CA LEU A 49 25.42 -3.60 -3.77
C LEU A 49 24.97 -3.26 -2.34
N ILE A 50 23.75 -3.64 -2.01
CA ILE A 50 23.13 -3.38 -0.71
C ILE A 50 23.50 -4.53 0.22
N ARG A 51 24.32 -4.30 1.24
CA ARG A 51 24.76 -5.31 2.21
C ARG A 51 24.08 -5.08 3.54
N ILE A 52 23.68 -6.15 4.22
CA ILE A 52 22.95 -6.09 5.47
C ILE A 52 23.83 -6.70 6.56
N ARG A 53 24.25 -5.87 7.50
CA ARG A 53 25.01 -6.33 8.67
C ARG A 53 24.02 -6.68 9.76
N THR A 54 23.86 -7.98 10.03
CA THR A 54 23.01 -8.48 11.12
C THR A 54 23.83 -9.33 12.07
N SER A 55 23.55 -9.23 13.38
CA SER A 55 24.04 -10.22 14.35
C SER A 55 23.22 -11.51 14.23
N SER A 56 23.83 -12.64 14.57
CA SER A 56 23.26 -13.99 14.47
C SER A 56 21.95 -14.22 15.27
N THR A 57 21.58 -13.28 16.14
CA THR A 57 20.40 -13.33 17.00
C THR A 57 19.08 -12.97 16.31
N TRP A 58 19.09 -12.57 15.03
CA TRP A 58 17.90 -12.02 14.36
C TRP A 58 17.51 -12.77 13.07
N LYS A 59 17.38 -14.10 13.16
CA LYS A 59 17.02 -15.01 12.05
C LYS A 59 15.64 -14.77 11.42
N SER A 60 14.84 -13.85 11.96
CA SER A 60 13.48 -13.51 11.51
C SER A 60 13.34 -12.10 10.93
N LEU A 61 14.46 -11.40 10.66
CA LEU A 61 14.40 -10.06 10.05
C LEU A 61 13.85 -10.11 8.63
N GLN A 62 13.18 -9.02 8.27
CA GLN A 62 12.68 -8.75 6.94
C GLN A 62 13.21 -7.42 6.47
N ILE A 63 13.21 -7.20 5.17
CA ILE A 63 13.50 -5.91 4.55
C ILE A 63 12.31 -5.48 3.75
N VAL A 64 11.98 -4.21 3.90
CA VAL A 64 11.01 -3.54 3.04
C VAL A 64 11.77 -2.76 1.98
N ILE A 65 11.36 -2.95 0.74
CA ILE A 65 11.83 -2.20 -0.42
C ILE A 65 10.60 -1.47 -0.97
N GLN A 66 10.66 -0.14 -1.04
CA GLN A 66 9.56 0.64 -1.58
C GLN A 66 10.06 1.71 -2.55
N THR A 67 9.22 2.10 -3.50
CA THR A 67 9.49 3.27 -4.33
C THR A 67 8.89 4.53 -3.70
N THR A 68 9.63 5.63 -3.79
CA THR A 68 9.16 6.96 -3.36
C THR A 68 9.37 7.98 -4.49
N PRO A 69 8.63 9.10 -4.51
CA PRO A 69 8.84 10.16 -5.49
C PRO A 69 10.26 10.70 -5.47
N ASP A 70 10.81 11.03 -6.64
CA ASP A 70 11.99 11.88 -6.77
C ASP A 70 11.55 13.33 -6.97
N GLU A 71 11.64 14.14 -5.90
CA GLU A 71 11.17 15.53 -5.87
C GLU A 71 12.00 16.47 -6.77
N HIS A 72 13.18 16.04 -7.23
CA HIS A 72 14.08 16.87 -8.03
C HIS A 72 13.89 16.75 -9.54
N VAL A 73 12.92 15.95 -10.01
CA VAL A 73 12.67 15.78 -11.45
C VAL A 73 11.30 16.31 -11.82
N ALA A 74 11.29 17.42 -12.58
CA ALA A 74 10.09 17.88 -13.26
C ALA A 74 9.66 16.81 -14.28
N VAL A 75 8.50 16.20 -14.05
CA VAL A 75 7.97 15.14 -14.90
C VAL A 75 7.47 15.75 -16.20
N LYS A 76 8.20 15.53 -17.32
CA LYS A 76 7.57 15.61 -18.64
C LYS A 76 6.83 14.29 -18.86
N GLU A 77 5.51 14.36 -18.91
CA GLU A 77 4.62 13.23 -19.19
C GLU A 77 4.80 12.76 -20.63
N ASN A 78 5.78 11.90 -20.86
CA ASN A 78 5.79 11.03 -22.03
C ASN A 78 6.00 9.59 -21.52
N GLU A 79 4.89 8.89 -21.30
CA GLU A 79 4.86 7.58 -20.62
C GLU A 79 5.56 6.47 -21.39
N THR A 80 5.66 6.60 -22.71
CA THR A 80 6.20 5.57 -23.62
C THR A 80 7.73 5.44 -23.61
N ALA A 81 8.46 6.44 -23.07
CA ALA A 81 9.93 6.45 -23.04
C ALA A 81 10.54 6.19 -21.66
N ARG A 82 9.71 5.87 -20.65
CA ARG A 82 10.14 5.65 -19.27
C ARG A 82 10.71 4.24 -19.10
N LYS A 83 11.88 4.14 -18.48
CA LYS A 83 12.46 2.83 -18.09
C LYS A 83 12.32 2.57 -16.61
N ASP A 84 11.85 1.36 -16.32
CA ASP A 84 11.76 0.85 -14.97
C ASP A 84 13.11 0.31 -14.49
N LEU A 85 13.36 0.49 -13.20
CA LEU A 85 14.60 0.09 -12.55
C LEU A 85 14.55 -1.41 -12.23
N THR A 86 15.50 -2.19 -12.75
CA THR A 86 15.51 -3.65 -12.50
C THR A 86 16.30 -3.95 -11.22
N ILE A 87 15.63 -4.60 -10.27
CA ILE A 87 16.23 -5.07 -9.03
C ILE A 87 16.51 -6.56 -9.15
N VAL A 88 17.77 -6.94 -9.03
CA VAL A 88 18.19 -8.34 -9.07
C VAL A 88 18.59 -8.76 -7.66
N SER A 89 17.72 -9.56 -7.05
CA SER A 89 18.05 -10.34 -5.87
C SER A 89 18.57 -11.72 -6.30
N GLN A 90 19.15 -12.44 -5.34
CA GLN A 90 19.72 -13.77 -5.59
C GLN A 90 18.67 -14.83 -5.94
N GLU A 91 17.44 -14.64 -5.47
CA GLU A 91 16.34 -15.61 -5.66
C GLU A 91 15.24 -15.07 -6.58
N ASP A 92 15.28 -13.78 -6.91
CA ASP A 92 14.24 -13.14 -7.70
C ASP A 92 14.74 -11.87 -8.38
N ALA A 93 14.28 -11.61 -9.60
CA ALA A 93 14.49 -10.34 -10.28
C ALA A 93 13.12 -9.68 -10.45
N PHE A 94 13.02 -8.42 -10.07
CA PHE A 94 11.78 -7.67 -10.20
C PHE A 94 12.02 -6.25 -10.68
N VAL A 95 10.99 -5.68 -11.24
CA VAL A 95 11.01 -4.35 -11.81
C VAL A 95 10.44 -3.37 -10.79
N ALA A 96 11.19 -2.33 -10.45
CA ALA A 96 10.76 -1.25 -9.58
C ALA A 96 9.89 -0.28 -10.35
N THR A 97 8.59 -0.44 -10.14
CA THR A 97 7.55 0.44 -10.68
C THR A 97 7.11 1.46 -9.62
N ARG A 98 6.44 2.52 -10.07
CA ARG A 98 5.80 3.50 -9.18
C ARG A 98 4.80 2.79 -8.26
N GLY A 99 4.88 3.03 -6.96
CA GLY A 99 3.99 2.41 -5.98
C GLY A 99 4.43 1.04 -5.48
N LEU A 100 5.58 0.52 -5.95
CA LEU A 100 6.14 -0.73 -5.45
C LEU A 100 6.31 -0.68 -3.93
N PHE A 101 5.81 -1.71 -3.25
CA PHE A 101 6.08 -1.99 -1.86
C PHE A 101 6.28 -3.49 -1.66
N ARG A 102 7.48 -3.90 -1.26
CA ARG A 102 7.89 -5.31 -1.25
C ARG A 102 8.55 -5.69 0.06
N LEU A 103 8.19 -6.87 0.58
CA LEU A 103 8.77 -7.45 1.79
C LEU A 103 9.63 -8.66 1.40
N TYR A 104 10.86 -8.68 1.92
CA TYR A 104 11.84 -9.72 1.63
C TYR A 104 12.38 -10.32 2.95
N PRO A 105 12.17 -11.62 3.22
CA PRO A 105 12.69 -12.26 4.42
C PRO A 105 14.19 -12.56 4.30
N LEU A 106 14.98 -12.22 5.32
CA LEU A 106 16.42 -12.47 5.34
C LEU A 106 16.72 -13.88 5.86
N ARG A 107 16.76 -14.86 4.96
CA ARG A 107 16.87 -16.28 5.35
C ARG A 107 18.30 -16.83 5.42
N GLN A 108 19.23 -16.38 4.58
CA GLN A 108 20.60 -16.94 4.55
C GLN A 108 21.69 -16.00 4.03
N ARG A 109 21.36 -15.04 3.15
CA ARG A 109 22.32 -14.11 2.57
C ARG A 109 21.81 -12.69 2.67
N ASN A 110 22.76 -11.80 2.93
CA ASN A 110 22.48 -10.47 3.42
C ASN A 110 22.80 -9.40 2.38
N PHE A 111 22.48 -9.62 1.09
CA PHE A 111 22.71 -8.56 0.10
C PHE A 111 21.77 -8.56 -1.12
N PHE A 112 21.59 -7.39 -1.73
CA PHE A 112 20.86 -7.16 -2.99
C PHE A 112 21.74 -6.45 -4.02
N THR A 113 21.47 -6.67 -5.31
CA THR A 113 22.11 -5.91 -6.40
C THR A 113 21.06 -5.15 -7.19
N ASN A 114 21.08 -3.82 -7.11
CA ASN A 114 20.23 -2.98 -7.93
C ASN A 114 21.00 -2.55 -9.17
N THR A 115 20.39 -2.70 -10.36
CA THR A 115 21.03 -2.30 -11.61
C THR A 115 20.06 -1.47 -12.43
N ILE A 116 20.51 -0.30 -12.86
CA ILE A 116 19.79 0.50 -13.85
C ILE A 116 20.70 0.79 -15.01
N GLU A 117 20.13 0.68 -16.20
CA GLU A 117 20.80 0.92 -17.46
C GLU A 117 19.88 1.74 -18.34
N TRP A 118 20.35 2.87 -18.88
CA TRP A 118 19.58 3.69 -19.80
C TRP A 118 20.46 4.48 -20.77
N ASP A 119 19.91 4.82 -21.93
CA ASP A 119 20.51 5.79 -22.85
C ASP A 119 19.77 7.14 -22.74
N PRO A 120 20.40 8.18 -22.16
CA PRO A 120 19.80 9.51 -22.02
C PRO A 120 19.36 10.15 -23.35
N LYS A 121 19.85 9.67 -24.51
CA LYS A 121 19.48 10.20 -25.84
C LYS A 121 18.04 9.87 -26.23
N ILE A 122 17.54 8.73 -25.78
CA ILE A 122 16.29 8.13 -26.27
C ILE A 122 15.34 7.75 -25.14
N GLN A 123 15.82 7.70 -23.89
CA GLN A 123 15.04 7.29 -22.74
C GLN A 123 15.01 8.40 -21.69
N SER A 124 13.81 8.63 -21.15
CA SER A 124 13.64 9.43 -19.95
C SER A 124 13.60 8.51 -18.74
N ARG A 125 14.12 9.01 -17.62
CA ARG A 125 14.16 8.22 -16.38
C ARG A 125 12.85 8.34 -15.63
N THR A 126 12.37 7.22 -15.07
CA THR A 126 11.28 7.25 -14.11
C THR A 126 11.74 7.97 -12.82
N PRO A 127 11.04 9.03 -12.36
CA PRO A 127 11.45 9.86 -11.23
C PRO A 127 11.09 9.16 -9.91
N ILE A 128 11.70 8.00 -9.68
CA ILE A 128 11.52 7.20 -8.47
C ILE A 128 12.84 7.05 -7.73
N ARG A 129 12.76 7.01 -6.41
CA ARG A 129 13.83 6.60 -5.51
C ARG A 129 13.46 5.24 -4.93
N LEU A 130 14.46 4.43 -4.61
CA LEU A 130 14.24 3.17 -3.88
C LEU A 130 14.67 3.35 -2.44
N ARG A 131 13.74 3.10 -1.54
CA ARG A 131 13.99 3.13 -0.10
C ARG A 131 14.05 1.71 0.44
N TYR A 132 15.18 1.38 1.05
CA TYR A 132 15.43 0.14 1.76
C TYR A 132 15.30 0.39 3.24
N LEU A 133 14.54 -0.43 3.96
CA LEU A 133 14.37 -0.26 5.39
C LEU A 133 14.23 -1.60 6.13
N ILE A 134 14.71 -1.61 7.38
CA ILE A 134 14.63 -2.76 8.29
C ILE A 134 13.58 -2.46 9.37
N PRO A 135 12.38 -3.08 9.31
CA PRO A 135 11.40 -2.98 10.39
C PRO A 135 11.92 -3.68 11.65
N ILE A 136 11.81 -3.00 12.80
CA ILE A 136 12.16 -3.56 14.11
C ILE A 136 10.90 -4.15 14.75
N PRO A 137 10.91 -5.40 15.24
CA PRO A 137 9.74 -5.95 15.93
C PRO A 137 9.30 -5.08 17.12
N GLY A 138 7.99 -4.93 17.31
CA GLY A 138 7.36 -4.06 18.31
C GLY A 138 7.41 -2.56 17.99
N ILE A 139 8.26 -2.14 17.05
CA ILE A 139 8.60 -0.74 16.83
C ILE A 139 8.33 -0.30 15.38
N CYS A 140 8.65 -1.13 14.38
CA CYS A 140 8.67 -0.80 12.95
C CYS A 140 9.62 0.36 12.61
N ASN A 141 9.58 0.89 11.38
CA ASN A 141 10.34 2.07 11.01
C ASN A 141 9.68 3.37 11.52
N ASN A 142 10.41 4.49 11.48
CA ASN A 142 9.97 5.78 12.04
C ASN A 142 8.66 6.31 11.44
N ASP A 143 8.40 6.04 10.17
CA ASP A 143 7.20 6.44 9.44
C ASP A 143 6.12 5.34 9.42
N MET A 144 6.30 4.26 10.19
CA MET A 144 5.38 3.13 10.27
C MET A 144 4.80 2.99 11.67
N LEU A 145 3.59 2.44 11.76
CA LEU A 145 2.94 2.14 13.03
C LEU A 145 3.07 0.64 13.35
N SER A 146 3.54 0.33 14.55
CA SER A 146 3.46 -1.00 15.14
C SER A 146 2.09 -1.16 15.80
N PHE A 147 1.30 -2.12 15.33
CA PHE A 147 -0.02 -2.41 15.89
C PHE A 147 -0.33 -3.89 15.72
N ASN A 148 -0.74 -4.55 16.82
CA ASN A 148 -1.16 -5.96 16.84
C ASN A 148 -0.19 -6.92 16.10
N GLY A 149 1.11 -6.85 16.41
CA GLY A 149 2.14 -7.71 15.81
C GLY A 149 2.45 -7.44 14.33
N SER A 150 1.89 -6.36 13.76
CA SER A 150 2.09 -5.95 12.36
C SER A 150 2.68 -4.54 12.28
N CYS A 151 3.30 -4.24 11.14
CA CYS A 151 3.69 -2.90 10.75
C CYS A 151 2.71 -2.35 9.72
N TYR A 152 2.30 -1.10 9.91
CA TYR A 152 1.41 -0.37 9.02
C TYR A 152 2.13 0.83 8.42
N ALA A 153 1.95 1.04 7.13
CA ALA A 153 2.54 2.16 6.39
C ALA A 153 1.55 2.74 5.40
N VAL A 154 1.73 4.00 5.03
CA VAL A 154 0.97 4.66 3.96
C VAL A 154 1.82 4.64 2.69
N THR A 155 1.23 4.27 1.56
CA THR A 155 1.95 4.28 0.27
C THR A 155 2.37 5.70 -0.11
N ALA A 156 3.49 5.81 -0.82
CA ALA A 156 4.00 7.11 -1.27
C ALA A 156 3.29 7.66 -2.52
N PHE A 157 2.52 6.82 -3.21
CA PHE A 157 1.85 7.14 -4.47
C PHE A 157 0.36 6.86 -4.37
N LYS A 158 -0.44 7.77 -4.96
CA LYS A 158 -1.86 7.55 -5.19
C LYS A 158 -2.01 6.55 -6.33
N GLN A 159 -2.86 5.56 -6.13
CA GLN A 159 -3.07 4.43 -7.04
C GLN A 159 -4.55 4.05 -7.05
N ASN A 160 -5.03 3.47 -8.15
CA ASN A 160 -6.31 2.75 -8.15
C ASN A 160 -6.16 1.37 -7.50
N LEU A 161 -7.24 0.60 -7.32
CA LEU A 161 -7.19 -0.68 -6.61
C LEU A 161 -6.27 -1.68 -7.33
N THR A 162 -6.41 -1.77 -8.64
CA THR A 162 -5.65 -2.68 -9.51
C THR A 162 -4.15 -2.41 -9.41
N GLU A 163 -3.75 -1.14 -9.48
CA GLU A 163 -2.38 -0.68 -9.28
C GLU A 163 -1.89 -0.99 -7.87
N ALA A 164 -2.65 -0.62 -6.84
CA ALA A 164 -2.24 -0.83 -5.44
C ALA A 164 -2.01 -2.31 -5.12
N LEU A 165 -2.86 -3.20 -5.65
CA LEU A 165 -2.69 -4.64 -5.46
C LEU A 165 -1.51 -5.19 -6.28
N SER A 166 -1.29 -4.70 -7.50
CA SER A 166 -0.22 -5.20 -8.39
C SER A 166 1.17 -4.74 -8.00
N THR A 167 1.29 -3.65 -7.23
CA THR A 167 2.57 -3.13 -6.78
C THR A 167 2.99 -3.61 -5.39
N ILE A 168 2.13 -4.32 -4.66
CA ILE A 168 2.50 -4.96 -3.38
C ILE A 168 3.00 -6.39 -3.59
N ALA A 169 4.09 -6.78 -2.91
CA ALA A 169 4.70 -8.10 -3.05
C ALA A 169 5.25 -8.66 -1.73
N GLY A 170 5.25 -9.99 -1.59
CA GLY A 170 5.62 -10.69 -0.35
C GLY A 170 4.45 -10.75 0.63
N ASP A 171 4.73 -10.77 1.94
CA ASP A 171 3.69 -10.86 2.98
C ASP A 171 3.01 -9.50 3.29
N ILE A 172 3.01 -8.56 2.34
CA ILE A 172 2.30 -7.28 2.44
C ILE A 172 0.88 -7.41 1.92
N GLU A 173 -0.07 -6.79 2.58
CA GLU A 173 -1.47 -6.71 2.18
C GLU A 173 -1.99 -5.28 2.34
N LEU A 174 -3.10 -4.96 1.68
CA LEU A 174 -3.88 -3.79 2.07
C LEU A 174 -4.40 -4.03 3.49
N ALA A 175 -4.31 -3.01 4.34
CA ALA A 175 -4.78 -3.10 5.71
C ALA A 175 -6.30 -3.36 5.73
N SER A 176 -6.69 -4.35 6.50
CA SER A 176 -8.06 -4.77 6.71
C SER A 176 -8.34 -4.82 8.21
N PHE A 177 -9.56 -4.48 8.60
CA PHE A 177 -9.99 -4.50 10.00
C PHE A 177 -11.30 -5.28 10.13
N ALA A 178 -11.39 -6.09 11.19
CA ALA A 178 -12.55 -6.93 11.44
C ALA A 178 -13.71 -6.16 12.09
N SER A 179 -13.46 -4.99 12.68
CA SER A 179 -14.48 -4.19 13.35
C SER A 179 -14.10 -2.72 13.50
N MET A 180 -15.09 -1.87 13.80
CA MET A 180 -14.83 -0.48 14.20
C MET A 180 -14.08 -0.35 15.53
N ALA A 181 -14.19 -1.32 16.43
CA ALA A 181 -13.43 -1.32 17.68
C ALA A 181 -11.93 -1.42 17.37
N GLU A 182 -11.54 -2.36 16.50
CA GLU A 182 -10.15 -2.51 16.04
C GLU A 182 -9.65 -1.25 15.31
N ILE A 183 -10.48 -0.63 14.48
CA ILE A 183 -10.14 0.64 13.81
C ILE A 183 -9.90 1.75 14.83
N ASN A 184 -10.76 1.88 15.85
CA ASN A 184 -10.60 2.90 16.89
C ASN A 184 -9.33 2.68 17.72
N GLU A 185 -8.99 1.43 18.04
CA GLU A 185 -7.74 1.07 18.70
C GLU A 185 -6.52 1.41 17.82
N PHE A 186 -6.60 1.12 16.52
CA PHE A 186 -5.56 1.49 15.55
C PHE A 186 -5.35 3.01 15.49
N VAL A 187 -6.43 3.79 15.43
CA VAL A 187 -6.37 5.26 15.42
C VAL A 187 -5.81 5.79 16.73
N ALA A 188 -6.25 5.25 17.88
CA ALA A 188 -5.71 5.63 19.18
C ALA A 188 -4.20 5.37 19.26
N ALA A 189 -3.75 4.18 18.83
CA ALA A 189 -2.33 3.85 18.76
C ALA A 189 -1.55 4.79 17.82
N ASN A 190 -2.15 5.19 16.69
CA ASN A 190 -1.53 6.14 15.78
C ASN A 190 -1.36 7.53 16.41
N ILE A 191 -2.39 8.03 17.09
CA ILE A 191 -2.38 9.34 17.77
C ILE A 191 -1.38 9.35 18.93
N ALA A 192 -1.37 8.27 19.71
CA ALA A 192 -0.50 8.09 20.87
C ALA A 192 1.00 8.23 20.54
N ARG A 193 1.41 7.98 19.29
CA ARG A 193 2.80 8.17 18.84
C ARG A 193 3.35 9.59 19.07
N LYS A 194 2.48 10.60 19.16
CA LYS A 194 2.88 11.98 19.49
C LYS A 194 3.30 12.14 20.95
N SER A 195 2.78 11.30 21.86
CA SER A 195 2.90 11.46 23.31
C SER A 195 3.53 10.27 24.03
N GLU A 196 3.67 9.12 23.37
CA GLU A 196 4.25 7.90 23.94
C GLU A 196 5.63 7.60 23.35
N TYR A 197 6.56 7.18 24.21
CA TYR A 197 7.92 6.82 23.81
C TYR A 197 7.95 5.47 23.07
N PRO A 198 8.70 5.34 21.95
CA PRO A 198 9.48 6.39 21.29
C PRO A 198 8.61 7.36 20.48
N TYR A 199 8.75 8.66 20.75
CA TYR A 199 8.00 9.73 20.09
C TYR A 199 8.20 9.73 18.58
N ARG A 200 7.10 9.69 17.83
CA ARG A 200 7.09 9.59 16.36
C ARG A 200 5.96 10.37 15.74
N ARG A 201 6.15 10.75 14.48
CA ARG A 201 5.09 11.33 13.67
C ARG A 201 4.02 10.28 13.38
N PRO A 202 2.73 10.53 13.68
CA PRO A 202 1.65 9.64 13.28
C PRO A 202 1.56 9.48 11.77
N LEU A 203 0.97 8.36 11.34
CA LEU A 203 0.52 8.19 9.96
C LEU A 203 -0.49 9.30 9.63
N ASN A 204 -0.39 9.85 8.43
CA ASN A 204 -1.33 10.86 7.95
C ASN A 204 -2.65 10.20 7.53
N LEU A 205 -3.60 10.15 8.47
CA LEU A 205 -4.96 9.64 8.25
C LEU A 205 -5.97 10.77 7.93
N SER A 206 -5.51 12.01 7.78
CA SER A 206 -6.37 13.16 7.44
C SER A 206 -6.83 13.15 5.99
N GLN A 207 -6.14 12.37 5.13
CA GLN A 207 -6.54 12.09 3.75
C GLN A 207 -7.09 10.66 3.66
N PRO A 208 -8.00 10.39 2.70
CA PRO A 208 -8.56 9.05 2.53
C PRO A 208 -7.47 8.04 2.15
N LEU A 209 -7.43 6.92 2.88
CA LEU A 209 -6.52 5.80 2.63
C LEU A 209 -7.30 4.54 2.28
N ARG A 210 -7.03 3.96 1.11
CA ARG A 210 -7.62 2.70 0.67
C ARG A 210 -7.29 1.57 1.65
N LEU A 211 -8.31 0.77 1.93
CA LEU A 211 -8.22 -0.44 2.75
C LEU A 211 -8.45 -1.69 1.89
N GLY A 212 -8.10 -2.85 2.44
CA GLY A 212 -8.52 -4.16 1.93
C GLY A 212 -9.95 -4.49 2.31
N MET A 213 -10.84 -3.51 2.35
CA MET A 213 -12.24 -3.69 2.78
C MET A 213 -13.16 -3.38 1.61
N PHE A 214 -14.17 -4.22 1.41
CA PHE A 214 -15.04 -4.16 0.26
C PHE A 214 -16.51 -4.26 0.67
N LEU A 215 -17.35 -3.42 0.06
CA LEU A 215 -18.79 -3.44 0.22
C LEU A 215 -19.39 -4.30 -0.89
N GLY A 216 -19.94 -5.44 -0.50
CA GLY A 216 -20.74 -6.30 -1.38
C GLY A 216 -22.22 -6.18 -1.07
N SER A 217 -23.04 -6.61 -2.03
CA SER A 217 -24.48 -6.83 -1.82
C SER A 217 -24.76 -8.31 -1.90
N ASP A 218 -25.35 -8.89 -0.85
CA ASP A 218 -25.86 -10.26 -0.86
C ASP A 218 -27.39 -10.20 -0.75
N GLY A 219 -28.06 -10.18 -1.92
CA GLY A 219 -29.50 -9.93 -2.00
C GLY A 219 -29.87 -8.51 -1.56
N GLN A 220 -30.62 -8.37 -0.46
CA GLN A 220 -31.03 -7.06 0.10
C GLN A 220 -30.10 -6.53 1.19
N ASP A 221 -29.19 -7.36 1.72
CA ASP A 221 -28.31 -6.98 2.82
C ASP A 221 -26.93 -6.55 2.27
N GLN A 222 -26.47 -5.38 2.72
CA GLN A 222 -25.11 -4.94 2.47
C GLN A 222 -24.14 -5.61 3.46
N THR A 223 -23.08 -6.20 2.90
CA THR A 223 -22.07 -6.94 3.67
C THR A 223 -20.70 -6.35 3.42
N VAL A 224 -19.93 -6.18 4.50
CA VAL A 224 -18.53 -5.76 4.42
C VAL A 224 -17.66 -7.01 4.47
N SER A 225 -16.82 -7.15 3.44
CA SER A 225 -15.84 -8.21 3.31
C SER A 225 -14.43 -7.63 3.43
N ILE A 226 -13.53 -8.37 4.07
CA ILE A 226 -12.11 -8.01 4.17
C ILE A 226 -11.27 -8.92 3.30
N LEU A 227 -10.19 -8.36 2.78
CA LEU A 227 -9.12 -9.12 2.17
C LEU A 227 -8.41 -9.91 3.26
N THR A 228 -8.43 -11.23 3.13
CA THR A 228 -7.62 -12.13 3.94
C THR A 228 -6.68 -12.91 3.04
N ARG A 229 -5.48 -13.17 3.55
CA ARG A 229 -4.51 -14.04 2.90
C ARG A 229 -4.58 -15.42 3.55
N GLY A 230 -4.90 -16.44 2.77
CA GLY A 230 -4.91 -17.83 3.23
C GLY A 230 -3.55 -18.28 3.80
N ASN A 231 -3.59 -19.13 4.82
CA ASN A 231 -2.38 -19.70 5.44
C ASN A 231 -1.69 -20.78 4.59
N SER A 232 -2.37 -21.33 3.59
CA SER A 232 -1.85 -22.34 2.68
C SER A 232 -1.59 -21.74 1.29
N SER A 233 -1.10 -22.55 0.34
CA SER A 233 -0.95 -22.15 -1.08
C SER A 233 -2.26 -21.81 -1.80
N ALA A 234 -3.39 -21.78 -1.09
CA ALA A 234 -4.64 -21.22 -1.57
C ALA A 234 -4.53 -19.69 -1.57
N GLY A 235 -4.95 -19.06 -2.66
CA GLY A 235 -4.82 -17.63 -2.92
C GLY A 235 -5.51 -16.71 -1.90
N CYS A 236 -5.71 -15.47 -2.31
CA CYS A 236 -6.32 -14.48 -1.44
C CYS A 236 -7.85 -14.66 -1.44
N SER A 237 -8.47 -14.47 -0.29
CA SER A 237 -9.92 -14.61 -0.09
C SER A 237 -10.55 -13.31 0.40
N LEU A 238 -11.85 -13.19 0.17
CA LEU A 238 -12.68 -12.16 0.80
C LEU A 238 -13.50 -12.84 1.88
N GLU A 239 -13.28 -12.44 3.13
CA GLU A 239 -14.02 -12.96 4.28
C GLU A 239 -15.03 -11.91 4.78
N PRO A 240 -16.31 -12.27 4.94
CA PRO A 240 -17.30 -11.36 5.50
C PRO A 240 -17.01 -11.13 6.98
N VAL A 241 -16.94 -9.87 7.41
CA VAL A 241 -16.62 -9.52 8.80
C VAL A 241 -17.81 -9.03 9.61
N SER A 242 -18.83 -8.44 8.97
CA SER A 242 -20.07 -8.02 9.65
C SER A 242 -21.14 -7.55 8.66
N LYS A 243 -22.39 -7.48 9.15
CA LYS A 243 -23.44 -6.67 8.53
C LYS A 243 -23.10 -5.18 8.70
N LEU A 244 -23.39 -4.38 7.67
CA LEU A 244 -23.08 -2.95 7.58
C LEU A 244 -23.34 -2.13 8.86
N LYS A 245 -24.43 -2.44 9.60
CA LYS A 245 -24.89 -1.74 10.81
C LYS A 245 -23.84 -1.60 11.92
N LYS A 246 -22.81 -2.45 11.93
CA LYS A 246 -21.73 -2.40 12.94
C LYS A 246 -20.60 -1.44 12.56
N PHE A 247 -20.55 -1.00 11.30
CA PHE A 247 -19.60 0.00 10.83
C PHE A 247 -20.24 1.38 10.85
N LYS A 248 -19.52 2.37 11.39
CA LYS A 248 -19.91 3.78 11.27
C LYS A 248 -19.48 4.25 9.89
N ILE A 249 -20.40 4.19 8.94
CA ILE A 249 -20.16 4.53 7.54
C ILE A 249 -20.73 5.91 7.23
N SER A 250 -20.02 6.67 6.39
CA SER A 250 -20.54 7.93 5.86
C SER A 250 -21.65 7.71 4.83
N ASN A 251 -22.65 8.59 4.79
CA ASN A 251 -23.81 8.46 3.90
C ASN A 251 -23.48 8.69 2.41
N THR A 252 -22.22 8.97 2.06
CA THR A 252 -21.72 9.28 0.71
C THR A 252 -21.25 8.05 -0.08
N ALA A 253 -21.70 6.84 0.28
CA ALA A 253 -21.23 5.59 -0.32
C ALA A 253 -21.49 5.54 -1.85
N VAL A 254 -20.42 5.52 -2.64
CA VAL A 254 -20.46 5.41 -4.11
C VAL A 254 -19.39 4.43 -4.58
N GLY A 255 -19.64 3.13 -4.41
CA GLY A 255 -18.81 2.04 -4.94
C GLY A 255 -18.39 1.01 -3.89
N PRO A 256 -17.72 -0.08 -4.30
CA PRO A 256 -17.42 -1.20 -3.40
C PRO A 256 -16.10 -1.07 -2.65
N CYS A 257 -15.23 -0.11 -2.97
CA CYS A 257 -13.89 -0.02 -2.37
C CYS A 257 -13.86 0.83 -1.11
N GLY A 258 -13.44 0.25 0.02
CA GLY A 258 -13.35 0.94 1.30
C GLY A 258 -12.12 1.82 1.45
N HIS A 259 -12.29 2.97 2.09
CA HIS A 259 -11.21 3.83 2.56
C HIS A 259 -11.47 4.37 3.97
N ILE A 260 -10.39 4.63 4.70
CA ILE A 260 -10.43 5.24 6.04
C ILE A 260 -9.94 6.69 5.99
N SER A 261 -10.57 7.54 6.79
CA SER A 261 -10.11 8.89 7.10
C SER A 261 -10.47 9.23 8.55
N LEU A 262 -9.90 10.33 9.05
CA LEU A 262 -10.32 10.93 10.32
C LEU A 262 -11.27 12.09 10.07
N ASP A 263 -12.31 12.20 10.89
CA ASP A 263 -13.12 13.41 10.97
C ASP A 263 -12.41 14.53 11.76
N VAL A 264 -13.05 15.70 11.83
CA VAL A 264 -12.52 16.88 12.56
C VAL A 264 -12.36 16.65 14.07
N THR A 265 -12.88 15.54 14.61
CA THR A 265 -12.78 15.14 16.02
C THR A 265 -11.84 13.95 16.22
N ASP A 266 -10.97 13.65 15.24
CA ASP A 266 -10.05 12.51 15.24
C ASP A 266 -10.75 11.13 15.33
N LYS A 267 -12.05 11.05 15.00
CA LYS A 267 -12.75 9.78 14.95
C LYS A 267 -12.60 9.16 13.56
N ALA A 268 -12.37 7.84 13.55
CA ALA A 268 -12.31 7.09 12.31
C ALA A 268 -13.66 7.09 11.59
N LEU A 269 -13.61 7.33 10.29
CA LEU A 269 -14.70 7.12 9.35
C LEU A 269 -14.24 6.12 8.29
N VAL A 270 -15.10 5.15 7.99
CA VAL A 270 -14.93 4.25 6.85
C VAL A 270 -15.99 4.61 5.83
N GLU A 271 -15.58 4.93 4.61
CA GLU A 271 -16.50 5.16 3.50
C GLU A 271 -16.16 4.22 2.35
N PHE A 272 -17.11 4.04 1.44
CA PHE A 272 -16.96 3.17 0.28
C PHE A 272 -17.13 3.99 -0.99
N GLY A 273 -16.12 3.91 -1.85
CA GLY A 273 -15.99 4.67 -3.09
C GLY A 273 -15.69 3.78 -4.29
N SER A 274 -15.47 4.40 -5.44
CA SER A 274 -15.06 3.69 -6.66
C SER A 274 -13.66 3.09 -6.49
N CYS A 275 -13.47 1.91 -7.07
CA CYS A 275 -12.18 1.24 -7.08
C CYS A 275 -11.15 1.90 -8.02
N ASP A 276 -11.61 2.73 -8.94
CA ASP A 276 -10.79 3.51 -9.86
C ASP A 276 -10.24 4.81 -9.22
N ALA A 277 -10.74 5.20 -8.04
CA ALA A 277 -10.27 6.39 -7.36
C ALA A 277 -8.74 6.30 -7.10
N SER A 278 -8.00 7.32 -7.54
CA SER A 278 -6.55 7.39 -7.28
C SER A 278 -6.30 8.00 -5.90
N ILE A 279 -6.12 7.15 -4.90
CA ILE A 279 -5.87 7.53 -3.50
C ILE A 279 -4.68 6.74 -2.93
N LEU A 280 -4.12 7.19 -1.80
CA LEU A 280 -3.08 6.42 -1.11
C LEU A 280 -3.69 5.17 -0.50
N ALA A 281 -2.86 4.16 -0.22
CA ALA A 281 -3.29 2.94 0.45
C ALA A 281 -2.64 2.82 1.83
N LEU A 282 -3.39 2.27 2.78
CA LEU A 282 -2.84 1.78 4.03
C LEU A 282 -2.46 0.31 3.81
N ILE A 283 -1.20 -0.01 4.04
CA ILE A 283 -0.68 -1.37 3.90
C ILE A 283 -0.25 -1.93 5.25
N LYS A 284 -0.28 -3.25 5.36
CA LYS A 284 0.04 -4.02 6.55
C LYS A 284 0.97 -5.17 6.19
N PHE A 285 1.91 -5.47 7.07
CA PHE A 285 2.76 -6.67 6.97
C PHE A 285 3.23 -7.14 8.35
N PRO A 286 3.58 -8.42 8.54
CA PRO A 286 4.03 -8.92 9.84
C PRO A 286 5.34 -8.27 10.28
N GLN A 287 5.52 -8.08 11.58
CA GLN A 287 6.76 -7.51 12.13
C GLN A 287 7.97 -8.45 12.03
N VAL A 288 7.72 -9.75 11.93
CA VAL A 288 8.74 -10.79 11.84
C VAL A 288 8.44 -11.72 10.67
N ALA A 289 9.50 -12.24 10.05
CA ALA A 289 9.36 -13.23 9.01
C ALA A 289 8.62 -14.47 9.53
N ARG A 290 7.60 -14.92 8.77
CA ARG A 290 6.97 -16.21 9.04
C ARG A 290 8.01 -17.31 8.88
N SER A 291 8.04 -18.23 9.84
CA SER A 291 8.97 -19.37 9.92
C SER A 291 8.76 -20.42 8.81
N ASP A 292 7.94 -20.13 7.79
CA ASP A 292 7.42 -21.13 6.86
C ASP A 292 8.56 -21.72 6.01
N THR A 293 8.98 -22.90 6.43
CA THR A 293 9.98 -23.75 5.82
C THR A 293 9.43 -24.30 4.50
N ARG A 294 10.13 -24.07 3.38
CA ARG A 294 10.06 -24.82 2.11
C ARG A 294 9.17 -24.38 0.95
N LYS A 295 8.71 -23.13 0.81
CA LYS A 295 8.19 -22.71 -0.51
C LYS A 295 8.83 -21.41 -0.97
N ARG A 296 9.29 -21.41 -2.23
CA ARG A 296 9.84 -20.26 -2.97
C ARG A 296 9.01 -19.02 -2.63
N ILE A 297 9.66 -17.87 -2.54
CA ILE A 297 9.03 -16.54 -2.51
C ILE A 297 8.34 -16.36 -3.88
N ILE A 298 7.28 -17.11 -4.13
CA ILE A 298 6.36 -16.84 -5.22
C ILE A 298 5.69 -15.55 -4.77
N SER A 299 5.80 -14.51 -5.59
CA SER A 299 4.96 -13.32 -5.50
C SER A 299 3.52 -13.78 -5.26
N ARG A 300 3.04 -13.68 -4.02
CA ARG A 300 1.64 -13.95 -3.66
C ARG A 300 0.82 -12.69 -3.92
N PHE A 301 0.97 -12.16 -5.14
CA PHE A 301 0.04 -11.19 -5.70
C PHE A 301 -1.36 -11.82 -5.63
N CYS A 302 -2.38 -11.01 -5.35
CA CYS A 302 -3.77 -11.43 -5.24
C CYS A 302 -4.56 -11.07 -6.52
N PRO A 303 -4.17 -11.51 -7.73
CA PRO A 303 -4.87 -11.11 -8.95
C PRO A 303 -6.34 -11.54 -8.93
N GLU A 304 -6.63 -12.65 -8.25
CA GLU A 304 -7.97 -13.25 -8.13
C GLU A 304 -9.00 -12.35 -7.44
N ILE A 305 -8.55 -11.36 -6.66
CA ILE A 305 -9.42 -10.42 -5.94
C ILE A 305 -9.94 -9.33 -6.86
N ILE A 306 -9.13 -8.88 -7.82
CA ILE A 306 -9.48 -7.80 -8.75
C ILE A 306 -10.81 -8.10 -9.48
N PRO A 307 -10.98 -9.24 -10.18
CA PRO A 307 -12.24 -9.50 -10.88
C PRO A 307 -13.44 -9.63 -9.93
N LYS A 308 -13.24 -10.15 -8.70
CA LYS A 308 -14.32 -10.29 -7.70
C LYS A 308 -14.81 -8.93 -7.19
N VAL A 309 -13.90 -7.98 -6.98
CA VAL A 309 -14.27 -6.63 -6.52
C VAL A 309 -14.87 -5.83 -7.67
N LEU A 310 -14.32 -5.93 -8.88
CA LEU A 310 -14.87 -5.27 -10.06
C LEU A 310 -16.27 -5.79 -10.43
N SER A 311 -16.61 -7.05 -10.12
CA SER A 311 -18.00 -7.51 -10.25
C SER A 311 -18.93 -6.87 -9.22
N MET A 312 -18.48 -6.64 -7.98
CA MET A 312 -19.27 -5.93 -6.97
C MET A 312 -19.57 -4.49 -7.39
N GLU A 313 -18.67 -3.85 -8.15
CA GLU A 313 -18.89 -2.49 -8.66
C GLU A 313 -20.07 -2.46 -9.65
N LYS A 314 -20.15 -3.46 -10.54
CA LYS A 314 -21.27 -3.61 -11.49
C LYS A 314 -22.61 -3.83 -10.80
N ASP A 315 -22.63 -4.52 -9.66
CA ASP A 315 -23.83 -4.81 -8.89
C ASP A 315 -24.26 -3.65 -7.96
N ALA A 316 -23.34 -2.74 -7.63
CA ALA A 316 -23.63 -1.55 -6.84
C ALA A 316 -24.38 -0.47 -7.65
N TYR A 317 -24.14 -0.37 -8.97
CA TYR A 317 -24.82 0.59 -9.86
C TYR A 317 -26.35 0.38 -10.02
N PRO A 318 -26.91 -0.85 -10.18
CA PRO A 318 -28.35 -1.03 -10.34
C PRO A 318 -29.19 -0.66 -9.10
N LEU A 319 -28.60 -0.58 -7.91
CA LEU A 319 -29.31 -0.14 -6.69
C LEU A 319 -29.69 1.34 -6.73
N GLN A 320 -29.03 2.17 -7.54
CA GLN A 320 -29.38 3.60 -7.70
C GLN A 320 -30.63 3.81 -8.59
N ALA A 321 -30.83 2.99 -9.62
CA ALA A 321 -31.99 3.12 -10.51
C ALA A 321 -33.30 2.66 -9.84
N GLY A 322 -33.24 1.66 -8.95
CA GLY A 322 -34.41 1.17 -8.20
C GLY A 322 -34.83 2.07 -7.03
N GLY A 323 -33.91 2.85 -6.46
CA GLY A 323 -34.16 3.75 -5.33
C GLY A 323 -34.90 5.04 -5.71
N MET A 324 -34.66 5.58 -6.91
CA MET A 324 -35.38 6.76 -7.40
C MET A 324 -36.83 6.47 -7.81
N LEU A 325 -37.14 5.25 -8.23
CA LEU A 325 -38.51 4.87 -8.65
C LEU A 325 -39.45 4.49 -7.49
N ARG A 326 -38.93 4.18 -6.29
CA ARG A 326 -39.78 3.78 -5.15
C ARG A 326 -40.29 4.93 -4.28
N ASN A 327 -39.78 6.15 -4.45
CA ASN A 327 -40.21 7.31 -3.65
C ASN A 327 -41.32 8.17 -4.29
N GLN A 328 -41.87 7.78 -5.44
CA GLN A 328 -42.97 8.53 -6.09
C GLN A 328 -44.35 7.86 -6.02
N THR A 329 -44.51 6.69 -5.39
CA THR A 329 -45.81 5.97 -5.32
C THR A 329 -46.43 5.83 -3.93
N LYS A 330 -45.96 6.59 -2.92
CA LYS A 330 -46.64 6.68 -1.61
C LYS A 330 -47.07 8.10 -1.31
N ARG A 331 -48.21 8.52 -1.88
CA ARG A 331 -49.12 9.53 -1.31
C ARG A 331 -50.45 9.53 -2.09
N TYR A 332 -51.39 8.73 -1.61
CA TYR A 332 -52.81 9.08 -1.51
C TYR A 332 -53.36 8.28 -0.33
N PRO A 333 -53.73 8.91 0.80
CA PRO A 333 -54.54 8.27 1.81
C PRO A 333 -55.99 8.24 1.32
N GLU A 334 -56.57 7.05 1.24
CA GLU A 334 -58.01 6.90 1.39
C GLU A 334 -58.38 7.26 2.83
N GLU A 335 -59.24 8.26 3.01
CA GLU A 335 -59.99 8.44 4.26
C GLU A 335 -61.45 8.77 3.95
N ASN A 336 -62.27 7.72 4.12
CA ASN A 336 -63.59 7.66 4.76
C ASN A 336 -64.78 8.53 4.29
N ARG A 337 -65.83 7.77 3.91
CA ARG A 337 -67.25 8.10 3.93
C ARG A 337 -67.74 8.52 5.34
N ALA A 338 -68.67 9.47 5.41
CA ALA A 338 -69.94 9.36 6.17
C ALA A 338 -70.86 10.56 5.82
N GLY A 339 -72.18 10.32 5.71
CA GLY A 339 -73.16 11.23 5.08
C GLY A 339 -73.95 12.17 6.01
N ILE A 340 -75.15 12.54 5.50
CA ILE A 340 -76.32 13.23 6.12
C ILE A 340 -76.16 14.77 6.24
N TRP A 341 -76.98 15.66 5.67
CA TRP A 341 -78.41 15.68 5.29
C TRP A 341 -78.66 16.08 3.83
#